data_AF-A0A0L6JHI2-F1
#
_entry.id   AF-A0A0L6JHI2-F1
#
_cell.length_a   1.000
_cell.length_b   1.000
_cell.length_c   1.000
_cell.angle_alpha   90.00
_cell.angle_beta   90.00
_cell.angle_gamma   90.00
#
_symmetry.space_group_name_H-M   'P 1'
#
loop_
_entity.id
_entity.type
_entity.pdbx_description
1 polymer ?
#
loop_
_entity_poly.entity_id
_entity_poly.type
_entity_poly.pdbx_seq_one_letter_code
_entity_poly.pdbx_strand_id
1 'polypeptide(L)'
;MPYILSIFLIALVSCCIVNLLKQHYIIQLAGISFLITYLVLRLYSLSRSDVTLNEFLNCSIPAMTGVAACLTGMVLGFWVFPPIRRKINRVLTKN
;
A
#
# COMPACT_ATOMS: atom_id res chain seq x y z
N MET A 1 -4.70 -17.92 -2.81
CA MET A 1 -4.11 -17.08 -3.88
C MET A 1 -4.98 -15.91 -4.33
N PRO A 2 -6.27 -16.06 -4.72
CA PRO A 2 -7.06 -14.92 -5.20
C PRO A 2 -7.27 -13.83 -4.14
N TYR A 3 -7.39 -14.22 -2.86
CA TYR A 3 -7.57 -13.29 -1.74
C TYR A 3 -6.43 -12.27 -1.58
N ILE A 4 -5.18 -12.72 -1.72
CA ILE A 4 -3.99 -11.87 -1.57
C ILE A 4 -3.91 -10.87 -2.74
N LEU A 5 -4.21 -11.33 -3.96
CA LEU A 5 -4.24 -10.48 -5.15
C LEU A 5 -5.32 -9.40 -5.06
N SER A 6 -6.51 -9.75 -4.56
CA SER A 6 -7.60 -8.79 -4.36
C SER A 6 -7.24 -7.72 -3.34
N ILE A 7 -6.66 -8.10 -2.20
CA ILE A 7 -6.21 -7.15 -1.17
C ILE A 7 -5.13 -6.22 -1.74
N PHE A 8 -4.19 -6.79 -2.51
CA PHE A 8 -3.14 -6.03 -3.18
C PHE A 8 -3.71 -5.00 -4.15
N LEU A 9 -4.66 -5.39 -5.02
CA LEU A 9 -5.28 -4.48 -5.99
C LEU A 9 -6.11 -3.38 -5.31
N ILE A 10 -6.87 -3.72 -4.27
CA ILE A 10 -7.68 -2.73 -3.52
C ILE A 10 -6.76 -1.70 -2.84
N ALA A 11 -5.69 -2.16 -2.18
CA ALA A 11 -4.72 -1.28 -1.54
C ALA A 11 -4.00 -0.39 -2.55
N LEU A 12 -3.64 -0.94 -3.72
CA LEU A 12 -2.97 -0.22 -4.80
C LEU A 12 -3.89 0.85 -5.43
N VAL A 13 -5.14 0.50 -5.74
CA VAL A 13 -6.12 1.44 -6.29
C VAL A 13 -6.43 2.55 -5.30
N SER A 14 -6.62 2.22 -4.01
CA SER A 14 -6.82 3.21 -2.95
C SER A 14 -5.63 4.16 -2.84
N CYS A 15 -4.40 3.64 -2.87
CA CYS A 15 -3.18 4.46 -2.87
C CYS A 15 -3.10 5.39 -4.10
N CYS A 16 -3.40 4.89 -5.29
CA CYS A 16 -3.38 5.69 -6.51
C CYS A 16 -4.39 6.85 -6.47
N ILE A 17 -5.59 6.61 -5.92
CA ILE A 17 -6.62 7.65 -5.78
C ILE A 17 -6.15 8.73 -4.80
N VAL A 18 -5.60 8.34 -3.64
CA VAL A 18 -5.10 9.29 -2.63
C VAL A 18 -3.93 10.11 -3.19
N ASN A 19 -3.03 9.47 -3.96
CA ASN A 19 -1.89 10.16 -4.58
C ASN A 19 -2.30 11.10 -5.73
N LEU A 20 -3.44 10.87 -6.39
CA LEU A 20 -3.99 11.77 -7.43
C LEU A 20 -4.50 13.08 -6.83
N LEU A 21 -5.20 13.01 -5.70
CA LEU A 21 -5.92 14.15 -5.12
C LEU A 21 -4.99 15.23 -4.54
N LYS A 22 -3.90 14.85 -3.87
CA LYS A 22 -2.87 15.78 -3.38
C LYS A 22 -1.68 14.97 -2.84
N GLN A 23 -0.52 15.61 -2.76
CA GLN A 23 0.77 15.04 -2.36
C GLN A 23 0.82 14.71 -0.85
N HIS A 24 -0.13 13.93 -0.33
CA HIS A 24 -0.22 13.53 1.07
C HIS A 24 0.54 12.22 1.31
N TYR A 25 1.84 12.27 1.06
CA TYR A 25 2.80 11.19 1.37
C TYR A 25 2.69 10.70 2.83
N ILE A 26 2.26 11.58 3.73
CA ILE A 26 2.03 11.33 5.16
C ILE A 26 0.95 10.26 5.41
N ILE A 27 -0.16 10.28 4.65
CA ILE A 27 -1.26 9.30 4.85
C ILE A 27 -0.80 7.90 4.46
N GLN A 28 0.00 7.83 3.40
CA GLN A 28 0.52 6.59 2.86
C GLN A 28 1.61 6.00 3.78
N LEU A 29 2.46 6.86 4.38
CA LEU A 29 3.36 6.46 5.47
C LEU A 29 2.61 5.98 6.72
N ALA A 30 1.51 6.65 7.09
CA ALA A 30 0.69 6.26 8.24
C ALA A 30 0.07 4.86 8.03
N GLY A 31 -0.39 4.56 6.81
CA GLY A 31 -0.89 3.23 6.46
C GLY A 31 0.18 2.12 6.55
N ILE A 32 1.41 2.40 6.10
CA ILE A 32 2.53 1.46 6.23
C ILE A 32 2.90 1.25 7.71
N SER A 33 3.00 2.33 8.48
CA SER A 33 3.29 2.26 9.92
C SER A 33 2.23 1.46 10.69
N PHE A 34 0.96 1.66 10.35
CA PHE A 34 -0.15 0.88 10.93
C PHE A 34 -0.07 -0.61 10.56
N LEU A 35 0.19 -0.95 9.29
CA LEU A 35 0.34 -2.34 8.85
C LEU A 35 1.54 -3.03 9.51
N ILE A 36 2.66 -2.34 9.69
CA ILE A 36 3.83 -2.87 10.41
C ILE A 36 3.51 -3.07 11.89
N THR A 37 2.87 -2.10 12.53
CA THR A 37 2.46 -2.22 13.95
C THR A 37 1.51 -3.39 14.17
N TYR A 38 0.53 -3.55 13.27
CA TYR A 38 -0.37 -4.69 13.27
C TYR A 38 0.36 -6.02 13.09
N LEU A 39 1.30 -6.08 12.14
CA LEU A 39 2.13 -7.27 11.91
C LEU A 39 2.90 -7.63 13.18
N VAL A 40 3.56 -6.68 13.84
CA VAL A 40 4.32 -6.89 15.08
C VAL A 40 3.44 -7.37 16.23
N LEU A 41 2.27 -6.78 16.44
CA LEU A 41 1.32 -7.22 17.46
C LEU A 41 0.84 -8.66 17.19
N ARG A 42 0.62 -9.00 15.92
CA ARG A 42 0.15 -10.32 15.51
C ARG A 42 1.25 -11.37 15.64
N LEU A 43 2.48 -11.03 15.28
CA LEU A 43 3.71 -11.80 15.54
C LEU A 43 3.87 -12.11 17.04
N TYR A 44 3.73 -11.09 17.88
CA TYR A 44 3.83 -11.24 19.33
C TYR A 44 2.74 -12.16 19.90
N SER A 45 1.51 -12.02 19.41
CA SER A 45 0.41 -12.90 19.78
C SER A 45 0.63 -14.35 19.31
N LEU A 46 1.16 -14.56 18.11
CA LEU A 46 1.43 -15.90 17.57
C LEU A 46 2.63 -16.55 18.26
N SER A 47 3.65 -15.79 18.66
CA SER A 47 4.81 -16.32 19.39
C SER A 47 4.45 -16.95 20.75
N ARG A 48 3.26 -16.65 21.27
CA ARG A 48 2.77 -17.18 22.55
C ARG A 48 1.93 -18.45 22.40
N SER A 49 1.55 -18.80 21.17
CA SER A 49 0.80 -20.01 20.84
C SER A 49 1.72 -20.95 20.07
N ASP A 50 1.68 -22.26 20.34
CA ASP A 50 2.41 -23.26 19.54
C ASP A 50 1.76 -23.40 18.15
N VAL A 51 1.97 -22.40 17.30
CA VAL A 51 1.40 -22.32 15.96
C VAL A 51 2.40 -22.79 14.91
N THR A 52 1.90 -23.55 13.95
CA THR A 52 2.65 -24.04 12.81
C THR A 52 3.17 -22.87 11.96
N LEU A 53 4.39 -22.98 11.43
CA LEU A 53 4.99 -22.01 10.49
C LEU A 53 4.05 -21.61 9.33
N ASN A 54 3.18 -22.53 8.89
CA ASN A 54 2.18 -22.27 7.84
C ASN A 54 1.10 -21.28 8.26
N GLU A 55 0.60 -21.35 9.50
CA GLU A 55 -0.38 -20.40 10.05
C GLU A 55 0.23 -18.99 10.12
N PHE A 56 1.50 -18.95 10.54
CA PHE A 56 2.27 -17.73 10.68
C PHE A 56 2.53 -17.04 9.33
N LEU A 57 2.93 -17.81 8.32
CA LEU A 57 3.09 -17.33 6.95
C LEU A 57 1.77 -16.81 6.38
N ASN A 58 0.67 -17.55 6.53
CA ASN A 58 -0.64 -17.11 6.02
C ASN A 58 -1.14 -15.81 6.65
N CYS A 59 -0.80 -15.52 7.90
CA CYS A 59 -1.15 -14.24 8.54
C CYS A 59 -0.21 -13.08 8.16
N SER A 60 1.07 -13.36 7.92
CA SER A 60 2.09 -12.34 7.68
C SER A 60 2.15 -11.89 6.21
N ILE A 61 1.93 -12.82 5.28
CA ILE A 61 1.94 -12.57 3.83
C ILE A 61 0.99 -11.41 3.43
N PRO A 62 -0.30 -11.38 3.85
CA PRO A 62 -1.21 -10.30 3.46
C PRO A 62 -0.72 -8.91 3.89
N ALA A 63 -0.19 -8.79 5.10
CA ALA A 63 0.32 -7.53 5.62
C ALA A 63 1.59 -7.08 4.87
N MET A 64 2.50 -8.00 4.57
CA MET A 64 3.68 -7.71 3.75
C MET A 64 3.30 -7.31 2.31
N THR A 65 2.33 -7.99 1.70
CA THR A 65 1.82 -7.59 0.37
C THR A 65 1.11 -6.23 0.39
N GLY A 66 0.43 -5.88 1.48
CA GLY A 66 -0.15 -4.56 1.66
C GLY A 66 0.90 -3.46 1.72
N VAL A 67 1.99 -3.68 2.47
CA VAL A 67 3.14 -2.74 2.52
C VAL A 67 3.79 -2.60 1.14
N ALA A 68 4.00 -3.71 0.42
CA ALA A 68 4.54 -3.70 -0.93
C ALA A 68 3.64 -2.94 -1.91
N ALA A 69 2.32 -3.09 -1.82
CA ALA A 69 1.36 -2.34 -2.63
C ALA A 69 1.47 -0.83 -2.37
N CYS A 70 1.56 -0.42 -1.10
CA CYS A 70 1.69 0.98 -0.72
C CYS A 70 3.01 1.61 -1.22
N LEU A 71 4.13 0.89 -1.10
CA LEU A 71 5.44 1.31 -1.63
C LEU A 71 5.40 1.43 -3.17
N THR A 72 4.83 0.45 -3.85
CA THR A 72 4.69 0.48 -5.31
C THR A 72 3.79 1.63 -5.75
N GLY A 73 2.72 1.89 -5.01
CA GLY A 73 1.84 3.06 -5.20
C GLY A 73 2.55 4.39 -4.99
N MET A 74 3.49 4.51 -4.05
CA MET A 74 4.33 5.70 -3.89
C MET A 74 5.29 5.89 -5.08
N VAL A 75 5.94 4.81 -5.54
CA VAL A 75 6.90 4.88 -6.66
C VAL A 75 6.20 5.23 -7.97
N LEU A 76 5.08 4.57 -8.27
CA LEU A 76 4.21 4.93 -9.40
C LEU A 76 3.65 6.35 -9.20
N GLY A 77 3.33 6.69 -7.96
CA GLY A 77 2.93 8.02 -7.53
C GLY A 77 3.92 9.11 -7.91
N PHE A 78 5.20 8.86 -7.68
CA PHE A 78 6.29 9.77 -8.00
C PHE A 78 6.69 9.78 -9.48
N TRP A 79 6.48 8.69 -10.21
CA TRP A 79 6.95 8.58 -11.60
C TRP A 79 5.87 8.90 -12.63
N VAL A 80 4.63 8.42 -12.40
CA VAL A 80 3.53 8.49 -13.37
C VAL A 80 2.71 9.78 -13.21
N PHE A 81 2.56 10.28 -11.98
CA PHE A 81 1.76 11.50 -11.75
C PHE A 81 2.42 12.80 -12.22
N PRO A 82 3.75 13.06 -12.10
CA PRO A 82 4.34 14.29 -12.63
C PRO A 82 4.14 14.49 -14.15
N PRO A 83 4.36 13.49 -15.03
CA PRO A 83 4.11 13.68 -16.46
C PRO A 83 2.62 13.86 -16.78
N ILE A 84 1.72 13.18 -16.05
CA ILE A 84 0.26 13.36 -16.19
C ILE A 84 -0.16 14.77 -15.77
N ARG A 85 0.32 15.27 -14.63
CA ARG A 85 0.02 16.60 -14.12
C ARG A 85 0.54 17.69 -15.07
N ARG A 86 1.73 17.49 -15.68
CA ARG A 86 2.26 18.38 -16.73
C ARG A 86 1.39 18.36 -18.00
N LYS A 87 0.87 17.21 -18.42
CA LYS A 87 -0.05 17.12 -19.57
C LYS A 87 -1.38 17.82 -19.29
N ILE A 88 -1.99 17.60 -18.12
CA ILE A 88 -3.26 18.25 -17.74
C ILE A 88 -3.10 19.77 -17.68
N ASN A 89 -2.02 20.28 -17.07
CA ASN A 89 -1.77 21.71 -17.04
C ASN A 89 -1.58 22.30 -18.44
N ARG A 90 -0.81 21.64 -19.32
CA ARG A 90 -0.64 22.10 -20.71
C ARG A 90 -1.95 22.14 -21.50
N VAL A 91 -2.89 21.24 -21.24
CA VAL A 91 -4.21 21.26 -21.89
C VAL A 91 -5.03 22.45 -21.37
N LEU A 92 -4.96 22.76 -20.08
CA LEU A 92 -5.68 23.88 -19.47
C LEU A 92 -5.13 25.27 -19.85
N THR A 93 -3.82 25.42 -20.12
CA THR A 93 -3.23 26.72 -20.54
C THR A 93 -3.42 27.01 -22.04
N LYS A 94 -3.97 26.05 -22.81
CA LYS A 94 -4.18 26.18 -24.26
C LYS A 94 -5.61 26.54 -24.65
N ASN A 95 -6.52 26.58 -23.67
CA ASN A 95 -7.85 27.20 -23.76
C ASN A 95 -7.78 28.62 -23.18
#